data_AF-A0A841VRX2-F1
#
_entry.id   AF-A0A841VRX2-F1
#
_cell.length_a   1.000
_cell.length_b   1.000
_cell.length_c   1.000
_cell.angle_alpha   90.00
_cell.angle_beta   90.00
_cell.angle_gamma   90.00
#
_symmetry.space_group_name_H-M   'P 1'
#
loop_
_entity.id
_entity.type
_entity.pdbx_description
1 polymer ?
#
loop_
_entity_poly.entity_id
_entity_poly.type
_entity_poly.pdbx_seq_one_letter_code
_entity_poly.pdbx_strand_id
1 'polypeptide(L)' 'MSDNIKPVELSAEELDNVAGGAFSLVDAHNFNAIDQQASATVIGANGGISSLNTQQTAVSEQNLLEIKATGLFPSTLAS' A
#
# COMPACT_ATOMS: atom_id res chain seq x y z
N MET A 1 13.50 -50.05 24.71
CA MET A 1 14.72 -49.40 24.19
C MET A 1 14.51 -47.90 24.28
N SER A 2 15.52 -47.13 24.67
CA SER A 2 15.44 -45.67 24.83
C SER A 2 16.63 -45.06 24.12
N ASP A 3 16.42 -44.46 22.95
CA ASP A 3 17.51 -43.99 22.10
C ASP A 3 17.92 -42.54 22.41
N ASN A 4 19.23 -42.31 22.31
CA ASN A 4 19.89 -41.05 22.63
C ASN A 4 20.12 -40.25 21.34
N ILE A 5 19.35 -39.19 21.13
CA ILE A 5 19.39 -38.37 19.90
C ILE A 5 20.38 -37.22 20.05
N LYS A 6 21.33 -37.13 19.11
CA LYS A 6 22.16 -35.93 18.86
C LYS A 6 21.56 -35.13 17.69
N PRO A 7 21.79 -33.81 17.58
CA PRO A 7 21.36 -33.03 16.42
C PRO A 7 22.00 -33.57 15.13
N VAL A 8 21.20 -33.64 14.06
CA VAL A 8 21.59 -34.08 12.72
C VAL A 8 21.66 -32.85 11.81
N GLU A 9 22.65 -32.79 10.93
CA GLU A 9 22.71 -31.74 9.89
C GLU A 9 21.76 -32.09 8.74
N LEU A 10 20.95 -31.12 8.33
CA LEU A 10 19.85 -31.30 7.38
C LEU A 10 20.29 -31.01 5.95
N SER A 11 19.72 -31.74 4.98
CA SER A 11 19.90 -31.48 3.55
C SER A 11 19.23 -30.16 3.13
N ALA A 12 19.58 -29.65 1.94
CA ALA A 12 18.97 -28.42 1.40
C ALA A 12 17.44 -28.51 1.23
N GLU A 13 16.92 -29.72 0.98
CA GLU A 13 15.49 -29.99 0.78
C GLU A 13 14.73 -30.12 2.13
N GLU A 14 15.42 -30.56 3.18
CA GLU A 14 14.91 -30.51 4.56
C GLU A 14 15.00 -29.10 5.16
N LEU A 15 16.02 -28.32 4.78
CA LEU A 15 16.15 -26.91 5.15
C LEU A 15 15.03 -26.04 4.54
N ASP A 16 14.57 -26.32 3.32
CA ASP A 16 13.43 -25.63 2.72
C ASP A 16 12.12 -25.94 3.49
N ASN A 17 11.91 -27.20 3.88
CA ASN A 17 10.79 -27.60 4.73
C ASN A 17 10.83 -26.98 6.15
N VAL A 18 12.03 -26.70 6.69
CA VAL A 18 12.20 -26.01 8.00
C VAL A 18 12.12 -24.49 7.86
N ALA A 19 12.57 -23.91 6.74
CA ALA A 19 12.44 -22.48 6.42
C ALA A 19 11.00 -22.10 6.03
N GLY A 20 10.19 -23.08 5.61
CA GLY A 20 8.73 -23.01 5.57
C GLY A 20 8.13 -22.03 4.56
N GLY A 21 8.87 -21.66 3.51
CA GLY A 21 8.35 -20.97 2.32
C GLY A 21 7.99 -19.47 2.50
N ALA A 22 8.51 -18.62 1.61
CA ALA A 22 8.23 -17.18 1.59
C ALA A 22 6.89 -16.82 0.92
N PHE A 23 6.00 -16.12 1.63
CA PHE A 23 4.99 -15.20 1.11
C PHE A 23 5.48 -13.72 1.28
N SER A 24 4.89 -12.71 0.65
CA SER A 24 5.31 -11.27 0.77
C SER A 24 4.11 -10.32 0.95
N LEU A 25 4.11 -9.35 1.92
CA LEU A 25 3.06 -8.35 2.39
C LEU A 25 3.31 -6.89 2.03
N VAL A 26 2.21 -6.22 1.67
CA VAL A 26 1.94 -4.77 1.71
C VAL A 26 0.42 -4.57 1.85
N ASP A 27 -0.03 -3.56 2.58
CA ASP A 27 -1.33 -2.91 2.37
C ASP A 27 -1.05 -1.41 2.48
N ALA A 28 -1.28 -0.67 1.40
CA ALA A 28 -0.90 0.73 1.27
C ALA A 28 -1.96 1.48 0.47
N HIS A 29 -2.49 2.53 1.10
CA HIS A 29 -3.50 3.42 0.54
C HIS A 29 -2.90 4.81 0.34
N ASN A 30 -3.10 5.41 -0.82
CA ASN A 30 -2.65 6.76 -1.14
C ASN A 30 -3.75 7.51 -1.85
N PHE A 31 -4.32 8.50 -1.15
CA PHE A 31 -5.39 9.36 -1.63
C PHE A 31 -4.90 10.80 -1.75
N ASN A 32 -4.94 11.34 -2.96
CA ASN A 32 -4.60 12.71 -3.28
C ASN A 32 -5.84 13.44 -3.78
N ALA A 33 -6.29 14.44 -3.02
CA ALA A 33 -7.28 15.40 -3.48
C ALA A 33 -6.62 16.78 -3.61
N ILE A 34 -6.78 17.40 -4.77
CA ILE A 34 -6.31 18.75 -5.08
C ILE A 34 -7.54 19.55 -5.52
N ASP A 35 -7.89 20.58 -4.76
CA ASP A 35 -8.86 21.59 -5.18
C ASP A 35 -8.12 22.89 -5.48
N GLN A 36 -8.31 23.42 -6.69
CA GLN A 36 -7.74 24.68 -7.12
C GLN A 36 -8.85 25.61 -7.57
N GLN A 37 -8.80 26.85 -7.06
CA GLN A 37 -9.73 27.92 -7.41
C GLN A 37 -8.93 29.10 -7.92
N ALA A 38 -9.34 29.65 -9.06
CA ALA A 38 -8.78 30.88 -9.60
C ALA A 38 -9.92 31.84 -9.92
N SER A 39 -9.76 33.09 -9.47
CA SER A 39 -10.72 34.17 -9.70
C SER A 39 -10.02 35.39 -10.28
N ALA A 40 -10.75 36.10 -11.13
CA ALA A 40 -10.32 37.37 -11.70
C ALA A 40 -11.50 38.35 -11.71
N THR A 41 -11.24 39.59 -11.31
CA THR A 41 -12.20 40.70 -11.41
C THR A 41 -11.62 41.76 -12.32
N VAL A 42 -12.34 42.08 -13.40
CA VAL A 42 -11.97 43.10 -14.37
C VAL A 42 -12.87 44.31 -14.18
N ILE A 43 -12.28 45.46 -13.88
CA ILE A 43 -12.98 46.75 -13.78
C ILE A 43 -12.71 47.52 -15.08
N GLY A 44 -13.74 47.68 -15.91
CA GLY A 44 -13.66 48.41 -17.16
C GLY A 44 -13.68 49.93 -16.95
N ALA A 45 -12.98 50.66 -17.83
CA ALA A 45 -12.85 52.12 -17.75
C ALA A 45 -14.19 52.90 -17.73
N ASN A 46 -15.27 52.30 -18.25
CA ASN A 46 -16.62 52.87 -18.27
C ASN A 46 -17.50 52.38 -17.11
N GLY A 47 -16.91 51.82 -16.03
CA GLY A 47 -17.63 51.39 -14.82
C GLY A 47 -18.25 49.99 -14.87
N GLY A 48 -18.12 49.26 -15.98
CA GLY A 48 -18.54 47.86 -16.07
C GLY A 48 -17.63 46.92 -15.27
N ILE A 49 -18.20 46.01 -14.49
CA ILE A 49 -17.47 45.01 -13.70
C ILE A 49 -17.73 43.63 -14.32
N SER A 50 -16.67 42.85 -14.54
CA SER A 50 -16.74 41.44 -14.92
C SER A 50 -16.00 40.59 -13.89
N SER A 51 -16.52 39.42 -13.58
CA SER A 51 -15.89 38.43 -12.72
C SER A 51 -15.83 37.09 -13.44
N LEU A 52 -14.67 36.44 -13.41
CA LEU A 52 -14.44 35.10 -13.93
C LEU A 52 -13.96 34.25 -12.76
N ASN A 53 -14.62 33.12 -12.54
CA ASN A 53 -14.26 32.15 -11.51
C ASN A 53 -14.15 30.78 -12.17
N THR A 54 -13.08 30.06 -11.87
CA THR A 54 -12.90 28.67 -12.27
C THR A 54 -12.49 27.84 -11.06
N GLN A 55 -13.00 26.62 -10.99
CA GLN A 55 -12.62 25.62 -10.00
C GLN A 55 -12.23 24.35 -10.75
N GLN A 56 -11.11 23.77 -10.35
CA GLN A 56 -10.65 22.47 -10.82
C GLN A 56 -10.37 21.59 -9.60
N THR A 57 -11.16 20.54 -9.46
CA THR A 57 -10.95 19.50 -8.44
C THR A 57 -10.41 18.25 -9.13
N ALA A 58 -9.28 17.74 -8.64
CA ALA A 58 -8.68 16.49 -9.08
C ALA A 58 -8.56 15.53 -7.89
N VAL A 59 -9.03 14.29 -8.07
CA VAL A 59 -8.96 13.23 -7.05
C VAL A 59 -8.25 12.02 -7.66
N SER A 60 -7.29 11.46 -6.95
CA SER A 60 -6.55 10.26 -7.33
C SER A 60 -6.42 9.35 -6.11
N GLU A 61 -6.80 8.10 -6.26
CA GLU A 61 -6.65 7.05 -5.24
C GLU A 61 -5.78 5.92 -5.83
N GLN A 62 -4.86 5.40 -5.01
CA GLN A 62 -3.87 4.40 -5.39
C GLN A 62 -3.72 3.41 -4.24
N ASN A 63 -4.09 2.15 -4.47
CA ASN A 63 -4.11 1.11 -3.45
C ASN A 63 -3.17 -0.04 -3.87
N LEU A 64 -2.33 -0.52 -2.94
CA LEU A 64 -1.29 -1.53 -3.16
C LEU A 64 -1.37 -2.60 -2.05
N LEU A 65 -1.69 -3.85 -2.44
CA LEU A 65 -1.93 -4.99 -1.55
C LEU A 65 -1.10 -6.23 -1.93
N GLU A 66 -0.71 -7.02 -0.92
CA GLU A 66 0.26 -8.14 -0.94
C GLU A 66 0.25 -8.82 0.50
N ILE A 67 0.63 -10.10 0.78
CA ILE A 67 0.65 -10.76 2.17
C ILE A 67 1.92 -11.64 2.52
N LYS A 68 2.61 -11.53 3.71
CA LYS A 68 4.06 -11.90 4.01
C LYS A 68 4.34 -12.98 5.06
N ALA A 69 5.37 -13.80 4.78
CA ALA A 69 6.41 -14.30 5.71
C ALA A 69 7.16 -15.51 5.11
N THR A 70 8.40 -15.78 5.53
CA THR A 70 8.97 -17.15 5.42
C THR A 70 8.52 -17.97 6.63
N GLY A 71 7.77 -19.05 6.43
CA GLY A 71 7.45 -19.99 7.52
C GLY A 71 5.98 -20.42 7.60
N LEU A 72 5.71 -21.24 8.63
CA LEU A 72 4.39 -21.79 8.93
C LEU A 72 3.35 -20.70 9.27
N PHE A 73 2.15 -20.83 8.69
CA PHE A 73 1.06 -19.85 8.79
C PHE A 73 0.60 -19.56 10.23
N PRO A 74 0.53 -18.27 10.66
CA PRO A 74 -0.24 -17.89 11.83
C PRO A 74 -1.74 -18.07 11.55
N SER A 75 -2.42 -18.91 12.33
CA SER A 75 -3.86 -19.18 12.17
C SER A 75 -4.76 -17.96 12.39
N THR A 76 -4.22 -16.86 12.92
CA THR A 76 -4.90 -15.58 13.11
C THR A 76 -5.01 -14.73 11.84
N LEU A 77 -4.40 -15.16 10.72
CA LEU A 77 -4.48 -14.50 9.41
C LEU A 77 -5.25 -15.34 8.36
N ALA A 78 -5.83 -16.46 8.78
CA ALA A 78 -6.64 -17.34 7.93
C ALA A 78 -8.14 -17.10 8.18
N SER A 79 -8.68 -16.01 7.64
CA SER A 79 -10.12 -15.71 7.57
C SER A 79 -10.50 -15.04 6.26
#